data_AF-A0A972L9W0-F1
#
_entry.id   AF-A0A972L9W0-F1
#
_cell.length_a   1.000
_cell.length_b   1.000
_cell.length_c   1.000
_cell.angle_alpha   90.00
_cell.angle_beta   90.00
_cell.angle_gamma   90.00
#
_symmetry.space_group_name_H-M   'P 1'
#
loop_
_entity.id
_entity.type
_entity.pdbx_description
1 polymer ?
#
loop_
_entity_poly.entity_id
_entity_poly.type
_entity_poly.pdbx_seq_one_letter_code
_entity_poly.pdbx_strand_id
1 'polypeptide(L)'
;MSGKTIKNICFSLAVAIGLSGCLWSIPSTKTQPHPLIETNAAEIYADVYFMRPRTERSMGIADNALVIELDEAPFLSLVKNEYIRVPLKPGITTVTLKNRTLWGPFNKIKEMSRSRSFTFAAGKSYFITTTPVNGEFRGIFFVPTLISAARAQEIAATLRAVGPGSSELFD
;
A
#
# COMPACT_ATOMS: atom_id res chain seq x y z
N MET A 1 64.40 -29.92 -43.66
CA MET A 1 64.54 -28.67 -42.88
C MET A 1 63.15 -28.25 -42.42
N SER A 2 62.98 -28.28 -41.09
CA SER A 2 61.96 -27.66 -40.24
C SER A 2 60.77 -26.93 -40.90
N GLY A 3 59.58 -27.55 -40.86
CA GLY A 3 58.29 -26.87 -41.04
C GLY A 3 57.52 -26.93 -39.72
N LYS A 4 57.41 -25.80 -39.02
CA LYS A 4 56.80 -25.71 -37.68
C LYS A 4 55.28 -25.77 -37.75
N THR A 5 54.74 -26.67 -36.93
CA THR A 5 53.33 -26.98 -36.71
C THR A 5 52.55 -25.83 -36.06
N ILE A 6 51.32 -25.66 -36.56
CA ILE A 6 50.23 -24.79 -36.16
C ILE A 6 49.98 -24.85 -34.64
N LYS A 7 49.96 -23.68 -33.96
CA LYS A 7 49.56 -23.57 -32.55
C LYS A 7 48.16 -22.96 -32.43
N ASN A 8 47.22 -23.86 -32.15
CA ASN A 8 46.10 -23.78 -31.23
C ASN A 8 45.49 -22.41 -30.89
N ILE A 9 44.28 -22.27 -31.46
CA ILE A 9 43.09 -21.61 -30.93
C ILE A 9 43.00 -21.78 -29.40
N CYS A 10 43.01 -20.66 -28.67
CA CYS A 10 42.48 -20.58 -27.32
C CYS A 10 41.66 -19.28 -27.23
N PHE A 11 40.42 -19.39 -27.67
CA PHE A 11 39.40 -18.36 -27.60
C PHE A 11 38.77 -18.46 -26.20
N SER A 12 39.35 -17.76 -25.21
CA SER A 12 38.79 -17.69 -23.86
C SER A 12 38.05 -16.38 -23.68
N LEU A 13 36.77 -16.46 -24.02
CA LEU A 13 35.69 -15.52 -23.77
C LEU A 13 35.58 -15.21 -22.27
N ALA A 14 35.97 -14.01 -21.85
CA ALA A 14 35.76 -13.50 -20.50
C ALA A 14 34.89 -12.24 -20.56
N VAL A 15 33.57 -12.43 -20.71
CA VAL A 15 32.55 -11.39 -20.50
C VAL A 15 31.70 -11.82 -19.31
N ALA A 16 32.23 -11.62 -18.11
CA ALA A 16 31.47 -11.77 -16.87
C ALA A 16 30.84 -10.41 -16.53
N ILE A 17 29.67 -10.15 -17.10
CA ILE A 17 28.81 -9.01 -16.76
C ILE A 17 28.23 -9.29 -15.37
N GLY A 18 28.94 -8.83 -14.35
CA GLY A 18 28.47 -8.79 -12.96
C GLY A 18 27.49 -7.64 -12.77
N LEU A 19 26.31 -7.71 -13.40
CA LEU A 19 25.16 -6.88 -13.01
C LEU A 19 24.56 -7.46 -11.73
N SER A 20 25.26 -7.32 -10.61
CA SER A 20 24.63 -7.33 -9.29
C SER A 20 23.83 -6.04 -9.15
N GLY A 21 22.71 -5.98 -9.86
CA GLY A 21 21.70 -4.97 -9.61
C GLY A 21 21.23 -5.14 -8.19
N CYS A 22 21.55 -4.18 -7.33
CA CYS A 22 20.80 -3.97 -6.11
C CYS A 22 19.33 -3.84 -6.53
N LEU A 23 18.55 -4.92 -6.34
CA LEU A 23 17.10 -4.88 -6.39
C LEU A 23 16.67 -3.94 -5.27
N TRP A 24 16.56 -2.66 -5.59
CA TRP A 24 15.92 -1.67 -4.75
C TRP A 24 14.50 -2.19 -4.55
N SER A 25 14.25 -2.74 -3.37
CA SER A 25 12.97 -3.34 -3.01
C SER A 25 11.98 -2.18 -2.96
N ILE A 26 11.28 -1.95 -4.05
CA ILE A 26 10.19 -0.98 -4.10
C ILE A 26 9.22 -1.39 -3.00
N PRO A 27 8.92 -0.52 -2.02
CA PRO A 27 7.95 -0.85 -0.99
C PRO A 27 6.64 -1.17 -1.69
N SER A 28 6.21 -2.42 -1.55
CA SER A 28 4.99 -2.93 -2.19
C SER A 28 3.90 -3.09 -1.15
N THR A 29 2.66 -2.84 -1.56
CA THR A 29 1.50 -3.13 -0.73
C THR A 29 1.41 -4.62 -0.45
N LYS A 30 1.15 -4.96 0.81
CA LYS A 30 1.04 -6.33 1.29
C LYS A 30 -0.31 -6.52 1.96
N THR A 31 -1.03 -7.56 1.55
CA THR A 31 -2.30 -7.97 2.15
C THR A 31 -2.08 -9.26 2.92
N GLN A 32 -2.74 -9.39 4.07
CA GLN A 32 -2.75 -10.60 4.89
C GLN A 32 -4.17 -11.21 4.89
N PRO A 33 -4.30 -12.54 5.03
CA PRO A 33 -5.60 -13.17 5.20
C PRO A 33 -6.31 -12.61 6.44
N HIS A 34 -7.59 -12.28 6.32
CA HIS A 34 -8.36 -11.68 7.41
C HIS A 34 -9.80 -12.24 7.43
N PRO A 35 -10.38 -12.58 8.60
CA PRO A 35 -11.69 -13.25 8.70
C PRO A 35 -12.88 -12.43 8.17
N LEU A 36 -12.71 -11.10 8.09
CA LEU A 36 -13.70 -10.18 7.53
C LEU A 36 -13.66 -10.08 6.01
N ILE A 37 -12.63 -10.61 5.35
CA ILE A 37 -12.59 -10.63 3.88
C ILE A 37 -13.55 -11.70 3.41
N GLU A 38 -14.41 -11.33 2.47
CA GLU A 38 -15.25 -12.30 1.81
C GLU A 38 -14.46 -12.97 0.69
N THR A 39 -14.27 -14.28 0.81
CA THR A 39 -13.58 -15.10 -0.20
C THR A 39 -14.58 -15.87 -1.07
N ASN A 40 -15.82 -16.01 -0.61
CA ASN A 40 -16.86 -16.72 -1.32
C ASN A 40 -17.59 -15.76 -2.27
N ALA A 41 -17.39 -15.94 -3.57
CA ALA A 41 -18.05 -15.12 -4.59
C ALA A 41 -19.58 -15.25 -4.62
N ALA A 42 -20.16 -16.26 -3.95
CA ALA A 42 -21.61 -16.45 -3.87
C ALA A 42 -22.29 -15.60 -2.79
N GLU A 43 -21.54 -15.05 -1.83
CA GLU A 43 -22.09 -14.23 -0.75
C GLU A 43 -22.10 -12.75 -1.11
N ILE A 44 -23.13 -12.02 -0.66
CA ILE A 44 -23.24 -10.58 -0.92
C ILE A 44 -22.31 -9.84 0.06
N TYR A 45 -21.21 -9.30 -0.47
CA TYR A 45 -20.23 -8.53 0.29
C TYR A 45 -20.41 -7.02 0.10
N ALA A 46 -19.71 -6.23 0.91
CA ALA A 46 -19.52 -4.80 0.74
C ALA A 46 -18.16 -4.53 0.06
N ASP A 47 -18.14 -3.68 -0.95
CA ASP A 47 -16.92 -3.27 -1.63
C ASP A 47 -16.28 -2.09 -0.90
N VAL A 48 -15.13 -2.30 -0.26
CA VAL A 48 -14.45 -1.24 0.48
C VAL A 48 -13.13 -0.92 -0.19
N TYR A 49 -13.01 0.32 -0.66
CA TYR A 49 -11.81 0.83 -1.29
C TYR A 49 -10.98 1.63 -0.30
N PHE A 50 -9.76 1.17 -0.03
CA PHE A 50 -8.80 1.91 0.78
C PHE A 50 -7.89 2.71 -0.14
N MET A 51 -7.90 4.03 0.02
CA MET A 51 -7.20 4.97 -0.86
C MET A 51 -6.17 5.75 -0.07
N ARG A 52 -4.91 5.76 -0.55
CA ARG A 52 -3.84 6.57 0.02
C ARG A 52 -3.32 7.59 -0.98
N PRO A 53 -3.90 8.79 -1.01
CA PRO A 53 -3.47 9.86 -1.90
C PRO A 53 -2.03 10.31 -1.64
N ARG A 54 -1.44 10.95 -2.65
CA ARG A 54 -0.19 11.68 -2.48
C ARG A 54 -0.40 12.84 -1.50
N THR A 55 0.61 13.09 -0.66
CA THR A 55 0.67 14.30 0.17
C THR A 55 1.45 15.38 -0.55
N GLU A 56 1.03 16.63 -0.42
CA GLU A 56 1.63 17.79 -1.12
C GLU A 56 3.14 17.92 -0.85
N ARG A 57 3.55 17.70 0.40
CA ARG A 57 4.95 17.68 0.84
C ARG A 57 5.37 16.31 1.33
N SER A 58 6.68 16.05 1.29
CA SER A 58 7.25 14.90 1.99
C SER A 58 7.13 15.10 3.50
N MET A 59 6.72 14.04 4.20
CA MET A 59 6.53 14.02 5.64
C MET A 59 7.55 13.12 6.36
N GLY A 60 8.65 12.78 5.68
CA GLY A 60 9.71 11.93 6.21
C GLY A 60 9.21 10.53 6.56
N ILE A 61 9.42 10.09 7.81
CA ILE A 61 9.05 8.73 8.26
C ILE A 61 7.54 8.46 8.15
N ALA A 62 6.69 9.49 8.23
CA ALA A 62 5.25 9.35 8.04
C ALA A 62 4.85 9.00 6.61
N ASP A 63 5.77 9.12 5.65
CA ASP A 63 5.55 8.73 4.26
C ASP A 63 5.65 7.23 4.03
N ASN A 64 6.20 6.48 4.99
CA ASN A 64 6.32 5.03 4.91
C ASN A 64 4.96 4.34 4.78
N ALA A 65 4.96 3.05 4.46
CA ALA A 65 3.74 2.27 4.31
C ALA A 65 2.82 2.42 5.55
N LEU A 66 1.54 2.63 5.29
CA LEU A 66 0.52 2.82 6.31
C LEU A 66 -0.09 1.46 6.62
N VAL A 67 -0.02 1.02 7.87
CA VAL A 67 -0.66 -0.24 8.27
C VAL A 67 -2.13 0.03 8.55
N ILE A 68 -2.98 -0.76 7.93
CA ILE A 68 -4.43 -0.77 8.13
C ILE A 68 -4.78 -2.03 8.88
N GLU A 69 -5.52 -1.86 9.96
CA GLU A 69 -6.10 -2.94 10.76
C GLU A 69 -7.61 -2.85 10.70
N LEU A 70 -8.26 -4.02 10.72
CA LEU A 70 -9.70 -4.16 10.82
C LEU A 70 -9.99 -4.90 12.12
N ASP A 71 -10.85 -4.34 12.97
CA ASP A 71 -11.21 -4.91 14.27
C ASP A 71 -9.97 -5.38 15.09
N GLU A 72 -8.99 -4.49 15.18
CA GLU A 72 -7.72 -4.67 15.93
C GLU A 72 -6.75 -5.72 15.36
N ALA A 73 -7.08 -6.35 14.24
CA ALA A 73 -6.22 -7.30 13.55
C ALA A 73 -5.51 -6.67 12.34
N PRO A 74 -4.19 -6.86 12.18
CA PRO A 74 -3.45 -6.41 11.00
C PRO A 74 -4.04 -6.99 9.73
N PHE A 75 -4.27 -6.13 8.75
CA PHE A 75 -4.90 -6.54 7.50
C PHE A 75 -4.01 -6.24 6.29
N LEU A 76 -3.64 -4.98 6.08
CA LEU A 76 -2.79 -4.62 4.94
C LEU A 76 -1.83 -3.48 5.27
N SER A 77 -0.81 -3.34 4.44
CA SER A 77 0.11 -2.21 4.47
C SER A 77 0.05 -1.49 3.12
N LEU A 78 -0.44 -0.26 3.11
CA LEU A 78 -0.71 0.52 1.90
C LEU A 78 0.37 1.60 1.72
N VAL A 79 1.09 1.57 0.60
CA VAL A 79 2.06 2.63 0.26
C VAL A 79 1.38 3.84 -0.36
N LYS A 80 2.11 4.95 -0.46
CA LYS A 80 1.57 6.18 -1.04
C LYS A 80 1.17 5.99 -2.50
N ASN A 81 0.17 6.77 -2.90
CA ASN A 81 -0.29 6.85 -4.28
C ASN A 81 -0.91 5.55 -4.79
N GLU A 82 -1.46 4.75 -3.88
CA GLU A 82 -2.11 3.49 -4.19
C GLU A 82 -3.52 3.43 -3.63
N TYR A 83 -4.32 2.59 -4.25
CA TYR A 83 -5.59 2.15 -3.70
C TYR A 83 -5.83 0.67 -3.97
N ILE A 84 -6.62 0.06 -3.10
CA ILE A 84 -6.98 -1.36 -3.18
C ILE A 84 -8.47 -1.53 -2.86
N ARG A 85 -9.14 -2.36 -3.65
CA ARG A 85 -10.47 -2.87 -3.41
C ARG A 85 -10.40 -4.08 -2.50
N VAL A 86 -11.27 -4.12 -1.50
CA VAL A 86 -11.37 -5.23 -0.56
C VAL A 86 -12.84 -5.61 -0.40
N PRO A 87 -13.24 -6.84 -0.76
CA PRO A 87 -14.56 -7.35 -0.45
C PRO A 87 -14.62 -7.68 1.05
N LEU A 88 -15.47 -6.97 1.79
CA LEU A 88 -15.66 -7.17 3.22
C LEU A 88 -17.05 -7.71 3.52
N LYS A 89 -17.15 -8.55 4.56
CA LYS A 89 -18.43 -8.97 5.12
C LYS A 89 -19.22 -7.74 5.61
N PRO A 90 -20.53 -7.67 5.36
CA PRO A 90 -21.35 -6.57 5.84
C PRO A 90 -21.41 -6.58 7.38
N GLY A 91 -21.36 -5.41 8.01
CA GLY A 91 -21.30 -5.27 9.45
C GLY A 91 -20.71 -3.95 9.91
N ILE A 92 -20.49 -3.83 11.21
CA ILE A 92 -19.74 -2.72 11.81
C ILE A 92 -18.29 -3.16 11.92
N THR A 93 -17.37 -2.37 11.41
CA THR A 93 -15.93 -2.65 11.45
C THR A 93 -15.18 -1.41 11.87
N THR A 94 -14.22 -1.58 12.77
CA THR A 94 -13.30 -0.53 13.19
C THR A 94 -12.06 -0.57 12.33
N VAL A 95 -11.85 0.49 11.54
CA VAL A 95 -10.64 0.66 10.74
C VAL A 95 -9.64 1.47 11.54
N THR A 96 -8.46 0.89 11.78
CA THR A 96 -7.34 1.56 12.46
C THR A 96 -6.20 1.79 11.48
N LEU A 97 -5.74 3.03 11.39
CA LEU A 97 -4.54 3.40 10.63
C LEU A 97 -3.37 3.57 11.60
N LYS A 98 -2.26 2.87 11.32
CA LYS A 98 -1.00 2.96 12.08
C LYS A 98 0.13 3.44 11.19
N ASN A 99 0.86 4.45 11.67
CA ASN A 99 2.08 4.94 11.02
C ASN A 99 3.16 5.27 12.04
N ARG A 100 4.41 5.29 11.59
CA ARG A 100 5.52 5.88 12.35
C ARG A 100 5.69 7.34 11.97
N THR A 101 6.13 8.17 12.92
CA THR A 101 6.39 9.58 12.69
C THR A 101 7.50 10.10 13.61
N LEU A 102 8.05 11.27 13.30
CA LEU A 102 8.94 12.00 14.19
C LEU A 102 8.10 12.77 15.21
N TRP A 103 8.44 12.63 16.49
CA TRP A 103 7.69 13.18 17.61
C TRP A 103 8.60 13.96 18.57
N GLY A 104 8.09 15.12 18.99
CA GLY A 104 8.74 15.99 19.97
C GLY A 104 9.98 16.73 19.44
N PRO A 105 10.63 17.54 20.28
CA PRO A 105 11.76 18.38 19.90
C PRO A 105 13.04 17.60 19.57
N PHE A 106 13.13 16.34 20.00
CA PHE A 106 14.28 15.46 19.77
C PHE A 106 14.07 14.48 18.61
N ASN A 107 13.03 14.67 17.78
CA ASN A 107 12.74 13.83 16.61
C ASN A 107 12.69 12.32 16.94
N LYS A 108 12.08 11.95 18.06
CA LYS A 108 11.95 10.53 18.43
C LYS A 108 10.98 9.84 17.46
N ILE A 109 11.32 8.64 17.01
CA ILE A 109 10.38 7.84 16.21
C ILE A 109 9.29 7.31 17.15
N LYS A 110 8.03 7.62 16.83
CA LYS A 110 6.87 7.15 17.57
C LYS A 110 5.82 6.58 16.62
N GLU A 111 5.18 5.50 17.04
CA GLU A 111 4.01 4.98 16.35
C GLU A 111 2.77 5.78 16.76
N MET A 112 1.96 6.14 15.77
CA MET A 112 0.69 6.82 15.93
C MET A 112 -0.40 5.93 15.35
N SER A 113 -1.53 5.87 16.05
CA SER A 113 -2.72 5.14 15.62
C SER A 113 -3.96 6.03 15.68
N ARG A 114 -4.86 5.86 14.71
CA ARG A 114 -6.21 6.44 14.74
C ARG A 114 -7.21 5.44 14.22
N SER A 115 -8.33 5.35 14.91
CA SER A 115 -9.38 4.39 14.62
C SER A 115 -10.69 5.12 14.34
N ARG A 116 -11.50 4.56 13.44
CA ARG A 116 -12.87 4.99 13.21
C ARG A 116 -13.72 3.79 12.85
N SER A 117 -14.91 3.71 13.43
CA SER A 117 -15.88 2.67 13.10
C SER A 117 -16.71 3.09 11.88
N PHE A 118 -16.94 2.13 11.00
CA PHE A 118 -17.76 2.26 9.80
C PHE A 118 -18.81 1.16 9.80
N THR A 119 -19.95 1.43 9.17
CA THR A 119 -21.01 0.44 8.96
C THR A 119 -21.09 0.15 7.48
N PHE A 120 -20.89 -1.10 7.11
CA PHE A 120 -20.92 -1.58 5.73
C PHE A 120 -22.17 -2.43 5.50
N ALA A 121 -22.98 -2.00 4.54
CA ALA A 121 -24.13 -2.77 4.04
C ALA A 121 -23.75 -3.63 2.83
N ALA A 122 -24.40 -4.78 2.70
CA ALA A 122 -24.20 -5.73 1.61
C ALA A 122 -24.54 -5.11 0.25
N GLY A 123 -23.73 -5.38 -0.78
CA GLY A 123 -23.93 -4.91 -2.15
C GLY A 123 -23.73 -3.41 -2.33
N LYS A 124 -23.05 -2.75 -1.39
CA LYS A 124 -22.72 -1.32 -1.45
C LYS A 124 -21.21 -1.12 -1.52
N SER A 125 -20.81 -0.02 -2.16
CA SER A 125 -19.42 0.40 -2.28
C SER A 125 -19.12 1.57 -1.33
N TYR A 126 -17.97 1.50 -0.67
CA TYR A 126 -17.49 2.49 0.30
C TYR A 126 -16.06 2.89 -0.05
N PHE A 127 -15.77 4.18 0.06
CA PHE A 127 -14.47 4.73 -0.30
C PHE A 127 -13.85 5.37 0.93
N ILE A 128 -12.82 4.73 1.47
CA ILE A 128 -12.10 5.18 2.66
C ILE A 128 -10.78 5.77 2.20
N THR A 129 -10.64 7.08 2.35
CA THR A 129 -9.37 7.78 2.11
C THR A 129 -8.60 7.98 3.40
N THR A 130 -7.29 8.16 3.27
CA THR A 130 -6.39 8.46 4.39
C THR A 130 -6.04 9.94 4.38
N THR A 131 -6.44 10.68 5.41
CA THR A 131 -6.16 12.12 5.51
C THR A 131 -5.01 12.35 6.50
N PRO A 132 -3.88 12.97 6.08
CA PRO A 132 -2.80 13.31 6.99
C PRO A 132 -3.20 14.47 7.90
N VAL A 133 -2.87 14.37 9.18
CA VAL A 133 -3.04 15.44 10.17
C VAL A 133 -1.67 15.76 10.75
N ASN A 134 -1.23 17.00 10.57
CA ASN A 134 0.00 17.50 11.16
C ASN A 134 -0.29 18.03 12.56
N GLY A 135 0.15 17.32 13.60
CA GLY A 135 -0.11 17.69 14.98
C GLY A 135 0.88 18.67 15.59
N GLU A 136 1.77 19.30 14.80
CA GLU A 136 2.80 20.27 15.20
C GLU A 136 3.55 19.87 16.50
N PHE A 137 4.73 19.24 16.35
CA PHE A 137 5.49 18.58 17.43
C PHE A 137 4.87 17.29 17.98
N ARG A 138 3.58 17.04 17.76
CA ARG A 138 2.92 15.77 18.11
C ARG A 138 3.05 14.70 17.03
N GLY A 139 3.86 14.98 16.01
CA GLY A 139 4.04 14.12 14.85
C GLY A 139 2.84 14.16 13.91
N ILE A 140 2.98 13.40 12.83
CA ILE A 140 1.98 13.28 11.78
C ILE A 140 1.26 11.95 11.95
N PHE A 141 -0.06 11.97 11.90
CA PHE A 141 -0.90 10.79 11.93
C PHE A 141 -1.92 10.83 10.80
N PHE A 142 -2.53 9.69 10.48
CA PHE A 142 -3.54 9.59 9.43
C PHE A 142 -4.89 9.25 10.03
N VAL A 143 -5.95 9.83 9.48
CA VAL A 143 -7.33 9.55 9.89
C VAL A 143 -8.08 8.89 8.71
N PRO A 144 -8.76 7.75 8.94
CA PRO A 144 -9.61 7.15 7.92
C PRO A 144 -10.89 7.98 7.76
N THR A 145 -11.22 8.35 6.52
CA THR A 145 -12.36 9.22 6.21
C THR A 145 -13.16 8.62 5.05
N LEU A 146 -14.47 8.51 5.24
CA LEU A 146 -15.39 8.12 4.16
C LEU A 146 -15.56 9.29 3.19
N ILE A 147 -15.42 9.02 1.89
CA ILE A 147 -15.64 10.00 0.82
C ILE A 147 -16.71 9.51 -0.15
N SER A 148 -17.25 10.43 -0.95
CA SER A 148 -18.22 10.12 -2.00
C SER A 148 -17.56 9.39 -3.19
N ALA A 149 -18.35 8.66 -3.96
CA ALA A 149 -17.90 7.99 -5.18
C ALA A 149 -17.28 8.98 -6.19
N ALA A 150 -17.91 10.14 -6.39
CA ALA A 150 -17.38 11.18 -7.27
C ALA A 150 -15.98 11.65 -6.82
N ARG A 151 -15.79 11.89 -5.52
CA ARG A 151 -14.48 12.29 -5.00
C ARG A 151 -13.45 11.16 -5.09
N ALA A 152 -13.87 9.92 -4.88
CA ALA A 152 -13.02 8.76 -5.07
C ALA A 152 -12.54 8.66 -6.53
N GLN A 153 -13.42 8.95 -7.50
CA GLN A 153 -13.07 8.97 -8.93
C GLN A 153 -12.01 9.99 -9.28
N GLU A 154 -12.18 11.23 -8.82
CA GLU A 154 -11.19 12.29 -9.02
C GLU A 154 -9.82 11.91 -8.47
N ILE A 155 -9.78 11.32 -7.27
CA ILE A 155 -8.52 10.93 -6.63
C ILE A 155 -7.90 9.73 -7.36
N ALA A 156 -8.69 8.70 -7.66
CA ALA A 156 -8.25 7.46 -8.26
C ALA A 156 -7.57 7.65 -9.62
N ALA A 157 -7.93 8.70 -10.37
CA ALA A 157 -7.25 9.08 -11.62
C ALA A 157 -5.72 9.30 -11.45
N THR A 158 -5.26 9.57 -10.22
CA THR A 158 -3.84 9.77 -9.90
C THR A 158 -3.21 8.61 -9.11
N LEU A 159 -4.01 7.62 -8.71
CA LEU A 159 -3.56 6.51 -7.88
C LEU A 159 -3.33 5.24 -8.71
N ARG A 160 -2.38 4.43 -8.26
CA ARG A 160 -2.16 3.08 -8.78
C ARG A 160 -3.11 2.10 -8.10
N ALA A 161 -3.91 1.39 -8.89
CA ALA A 161 -4.68 0.24 -8.42
C ALA A 161 -3.72 -0.90 -8.05
N VAL A 162 -3.90 -1.50 -6.87
CA VAL A 162 -3.14 -2.68 -6.45
C VAL A 162 -4.06 -3.78 -5.94
N GLY A 163 -3.75 -5.02 -6.29
CA GLY A 163 -4.57 -6.18 -5.94
C GLY A 163 -5.70 -6.47 -6.93
N PRO A 164 -6.30 -7.67 -6.84
CA PRO A 164 -7.34 -8.12 -7.76
C PRO A 164 -8.60 -7.26 -7.66
N GLY A 165 -9.28 -7.02 -8.79
CA GLY A 165 -10.55 -6.28 -8.86
C GLY A 165 -10.45 -4.78 -8.57
N SER A 166 -9.25 -4.23 -8.33
CA SER A 166 -9.09 -2.81 -8.02
C SER A 166 -9.18 -1.89 -9.23
N SER A 167 -8.91 -2.40 -10.44
CA SER A 167 -9.06 -1.63 -11.69
C SER A 167 -10.53 -1.35 -12.04
N GLU A 168 -11.46 -2.14 -11.51
CA GLU A 168 -12.90 -2.12 -11.85
C GLU A 168 -13.66 -0.97 -11.15
N LEU A 169 -12.97 -0.03 -10.50
CA LEU A 169 -13.57 1.04 -9.69
C LEU A 169 -14.58 1.91 -10.48
N PHE A 170 -14.46 1.99 -11.80
CA PHE A 170 -15.29 2.84 -12.68
C PHE A 170 -15.63 2.23 -14.04
N ASP A 171 -15.50 0.90 -14.20
CA ASP A 171 -15.93 0.23 -15.42
C ASP A 171 -17.46 0.07 -15.50
#